data_AF-A0A6N7XYS4-F1
#
_entry.id   AF-A0A6N7XYS4-F1
#
_cell.length_a   1.000
_cell.length_b   1.000
_cell.length_c   1.000
_cell.angle_alpha   90.00
_cell.angle_beta   90.00
_cell.angle_gamma   90.00
#
_symmetry.space_group_name_H-M   'P 1'
#
loop_
_entity.id
_entity.type
_entity.pdbx_description
1 polymer ?
#
loop_
_entity_poly.entity_id
_entity_poly.type
_entity_poly.pdbx_seq_one_letter_code
_entity_poly.pdbx_strand_id
1 'polypeptide(L)'
;MTNLNNDFMESYKHLDKICKEIFNSEKGVTTYIDTMKEVNDGNRYVPLWNKTLYKLKHYRHIRNNYVHEVGTSQYDICTRDDIEWLNNFYKEIMKTTDPLARYRREKSSYKAVEDVKYIRYTEGGEGEQLQYQNVNSKSDDGEGLRLLNIILKFLIIMGINLAVVLFIMLMIS
;
A
#
# COMPACT_ATOMS: atom_id res chain seq x y z
N MET A 1 10.40 26.84 20.93
CA MET A 1 9.87 25.63 20.25
C MET A 1 9.72 25.98 18.78
N THR A 2 10.38 25.26 17.89
CA THR A 2 10.23 25.45 16.44
C THR A 2 8.80 25.09 16.02
N ASN A 3 8.20 25.88 15.11
CA ASN A 3 6.83 25.67 14.61
C ASN A 3 6.63 24.22 14.12
N LEU A 4 7.69 23.59 13.61
CA LEU A 4 7.66 22.28 12.99
C LEU A 4 7.36 21.11 13.98
N ASN A 5 7.89 21.16 15.20
CA ASN A 5 7.57 20.16 16.22
C ASN A 5 6.10 20.24 16.66
N ASN A 6 5.53 21.46 16.73
CA ASN A 6 4.11 21.65 17.05
C ASN A 6 3.21 21.12 15.92
N ASP A 7 3.54 21.42 14.67
CA ASP A 7 2.82 20.95 13.47
C ASP A 7 2.82 19.42 13.38
N PHE A 8 3.94 18.77 13.72
CA PHE A 8 4.02 17.31 13.82
C PHE A 8 3.10 16.76 14.89
N MET A 9 3.12 17.34 16.10
CA MET A 9 2.27 16.88 17.20
C MET A 9 0.79 17.06 16.90
N GLU A 10 0.40 18.13 16.19
CA GLU A 10 -0.96 18.33 15.71
C GLU A 10 -1.35 17.27 14.66
N SER A 11 -0.50 17.05 13.65
CA SER A 11 -0.74 16.04 12.62
C SER A 11 -0.85 14.62 13.21
N TYR A 12 0.01 14.29 14.19
CA TYR A 12 -0.04 13.02 14.90
C TYR A 12 -1.33 12.89 15.73
N LYS A 13 -1.80 13.96 16.38
CA LYS A 13 -3.06 13.95 17.14
C LYS A 13 -4.26 13.69 16.23
N HIS A 14 -4.31 14.30 15.05
CA HIS A 14 -5.36 14.03 14.07
C HIS A 14 -5.36 12.57 13.61
N LEU A 15 -4.18 12.03 13.33
CA LEU A 15 -4.03 10.60 13.00
C LEU A 15 -4.46 9.68 14.16
N ASP A 16 -4.05 9.99 15.39
CA ASP A 16 -4.41 9.19 16.56
C ASP A 16 -5.92 9.20 16.80
N LYS A 17 -6.57 10.36 16.63
CA LYS A 17 -8.02 10.51 16.78
C LYS A 17 -8.79 9.63 15.78
N ILE A 18 -8.47 9.71 14.49
CA ILE A 18 -9.20 8.89 13.49
C ILE A 18 -8.96 7.40 13.70
N CYS A 19 -7.76 6.99 14.13
CA CYS A 19 -7.50 5.60 14.47
C CYS A 19 -8.34 5.15 15.69
N LYS A 20 -8.49 6.00 16.73
CA LYS A 20 -9.37 5.68 17.87
C LYS A 20 -10.80 5.45 17.43
N GLU A 21 -11.31 6.31 16.55
CA GLU A 21 -12.68 6.24 16.02
C GLU A 21 -12.89 4.96 15.20
N ILE A 22 -11.95 4.61 14.31
CA ILE A 22 -12.06 3.42 13.45
C ILE A 22 -12.00 2.11 14.23
N PHE A 23 -11.13 2.04 15.24
CA PHE A 23 -10.96 0.82 16.04
C PHE A 23 -11.84 0.80 17.30
N ASN A 24 -12.61 1.86 17.56
CA ASN A 24 -13.34 2.06 18.81
C ASN A 24 -12.47 1.75 20.05
N SER A 25 -11.25 2.27 20.06
CA SER A 25 -10.20 1.96 21.05
C SER A 25 -9.67 3.25 21.68
N GLU A 26 -9.28 3.19 22.96
CA GLU A 26 -8.59 4.31 23.62
C GLU A 26 -7.19 4.57 23.05
N LYS A 27 -6.61 3.60 22.35
CA LYS A 27 -5.24 3.64 21.82
C LYS A 27 -5.27 3.70 20.29
N GLY A 28 -5.31 4.89 19.70
CA GLY A 28 -5.46 5.06 18.24
C GLY A 28 -4.35 4.45 17.40
N VAL A 29 -3.25 5.18 17.22
CA VAL A 29 -2.13 4.74 16.38
C VAL A 29 -1.53 3.43 16.89
N THR A 30 -1.53 3.23 18.21
CA THR A 30 -1.04 1.98 18.81
C THR A 30 -1.87 0.78 18.39
N THR A 31 -3.21 0.85 18.45
CA THR A 31 -4.06 -0.24 17.95
C THR A 31 -3.84 -0.46 16.47
N TYR A 32 -3.71 0.59 15.65
CA TYR A 32 -3.37 0.43 14.22
C TYR A 32 -2.07 -0.37 14.02
N ILE A 33 -1.00 -0.02 14.76
CA ILE A 33 0.30 -0.71 14.71
C ILE A 33 0.16 -2.18 15.15
N ASP A 34 -0.59 -2.45 16.21
CA ASP A 34 -0.76 -3.81 16.73
C ASP A 34 -1.57 -4.67 15.76
N THR A 35 -2.65 -4.14 15.17
CA THR A 35 -3.39 -4.82 14.09
C THR A 35 -2.49 -5.10 12.87
N MET A 36 -1.60 -4.17 12.48
CA MET A 36 -0.62 -4.45 11.41
C MET A 36 0.39 -5.54 11.78
N LYS A 37 0.74 -5.69 13.06
CA LYS A 37 1.67 -6.72 13.53
C LYS A 37 1.04 -8.11 13.61
N GLU A 38 -0.26 -8.18 13.87
CA GLU A 38 -1.01 -9.45 13.90
C GLU A 38 -1.12 -10.10 12.51
N VAL A 39 -0.98 -9.28 11.46
CA VAL A 39 -1.03 -9.73 10.07
C VAL A 39 0.35 -10.20 9.60
N ASN A 40 0.53 -11.52 9.54
CA ASN A 40 1.81 -12.16 9.15
C ASN A 40 2.12 -12.08 7.65
N ASP A 41 1.09 -12.04 6.79
CA ASP A 41 1.19 -12.10 5.34
C ASP A 41 0.98 -10.75 4.65
N GLY A 42 1.03 -9.64 5.39
CA GLY A 42 0.70 -8.30 4.87
C GLY A 42 1.50 -7.87 3.64
N ASN A 43 2.81 -8.16 3.63
CA ASN A 43 3.70 -7.84 2.50
C ASN A 43 3.38 -8.61 1.20
N ARG A 44 2.64 -9.72 1.29
CA ARG A 44 2.25 -10.51 0.11
C ARG A 44 1.19 -9.78 -0.73
N TYR A 45 0.35 -8.99 -0.07
CA TYR A 45 -0.78 -8.30 -0.67
C TYR A 45 -0.43 -6.82 -0.87
N VAL A 46 -0.02 -6.14 0.21
CA VAL A 46 0.17 -4.69 0.19
C VAL A 46 1.65 -4.33 0.04
N PRO A 47 2.04 -3.60 -1.02
CA PRO A 47 3.39 -3.06 -1.15
C PRO A 47 3.74 -2.12 0.00
N LEU A 48 5.02 -2.11 0.40
CA LEU A 48 5.55 -1.22 1.45
C LEU A 48 4.91 -1.40 2.84
N TRP A 49 4.28 -2.55 3.11
CA TRP A 49 3.69 -2.87 4.42
C TRP A 49 4.68 -2.68 5.57
N ASN A 50 5.85 -3.32 5.48
CA ASN A 50 6.90 -3.21 6.51
C ASN A 50 7.42 -1.77 6.66
N LYS A 51 7.55 -1.03 5.56
CA LYS A 51 8.01 0.38 5.57
C LYS A 51 7.01 1.27 6.30
N THR A 52 5.72 1.06 6.05
CA THR A 52 4.63 1.79 6.72
C THR A 52 4.61 1.47 8.21
N LEU A 53 4.70 0.19 8.57
CA LEU A 53 4.76 -0.24 9.97
C LEU A 53 5.98 0.35 10.70
N TYR A 54 7.15 0.37 10.05
CA TYR A 54 8.35 1.00 10.60
C TYR A 54 8.13 2.50 10.88
N LYS A 55 7.58 3.24 9.90
CA LYS A 55 7.30 4.67 10.05
C LYS A 55 6.32 4.95 11.19
N LEU A 56 5.23 4.20 11.30
CA LEU A 56 4.28 4.37 12.41
C LEU A 56 4.92 4.13 13.78
N LYS A 57 5.77 3.11 13.91
CA LYS A 57 6.53 2.87 15.15
C LYS A 57 7.49 4.01 15.46
N HIS A 58 8.18 4.52 14.44
CA HIS A 58 9.11 5.64 14.56
C HIS A 58 8.38 6.92 15.03
N TYR A 59 7.26 7.28 14.40
CA TYR A 59 6.49 8.47 14.81
C TYR A 59 5.87 8.34 16.20
N ARG A 60 5.42 7.14 16.59
CA ARG A 60 4.99 6.88 17.96
C ARG A 60 6.13 7.08 18.96
N HIS A 61 7.34 6.64 18.62
CA HIS A 61 8.52 6.85 19.46
C HIS A 61 8.84 8.35 19.60
N ILE A 62 8.86 9.09 18.49
CA ILE A 62 9.04 10.56 18.51
C ILE A 62 8.01 11.23 19.41
N ARG A 63 6.72 10.89 19.25
CA ARG A 63 5.65 11.42 20.10
C ARG A 63 5.90 11.13 21.58
N ASN A 64 6.32 9.91 21.91
CA ASN A 64 6.56 9.51 23.29
C ASN A 64 7.75 10.26 23.89
N ASN A 65 8.84 10.42 23.14
CA ASN A 65 10.01 11.18 23.59
C ASN A 65 9.62 12.64 23.86
N TYR A 66 8.84 13.25 22.97
CA TYR A 66 8.35 14.63 23.15
C TYR A 66 7.51 14.81 24.44
N VAL A 67 6.72 13.81 24.81
CA VAL A 67 5.86 13.87 26.02
C VAL A 67 6.63 13.58 27.31
N HIS A 68 7.71 12.79 27.25
CA HIS A 68 8.41 12.28 28.43
C HIS A 68 9.79 12.90 28.70
N GLU A 69 10.41 13.57 27.73
CA GLU A 69 11.66 14.31 27.97
C GLU A 69 11.38 15.66 28.64
N VAL A 70 11.51 15.67 29.97
CA VAL A 70 11.55 16.91 30.76
C VAL A 70 12.86 17.64 30.45
N GLY A 71 12.85 18.52 29.46
CA GLY A 71 13.86 19.59 29.31
C GLY A 71 15.05 19.33 28.37
N THR A 72 15.05 18.33 27.48
CA THR A 72 16.26 17.97 26.71
C THR A 72 16.06 17.73 25.21
N SER A 73 15.30 18.57 24.51
CA SER A 73 15.36 18.56 23.04
C SER A 73 15.28 19.98 22.46
N GLN A 74 16.45 20.57 22.26
CA GLN A 74 16.65 21.86 21.58
C GLN A 74 16.76 21.73 20.04
N TYR A 75 16.47 20.55 19.49
CA TYR A 75 16.60 20.22 18.06
C TYR A 75 15.25 19.86 17.42
N ASP A 76 15.14 20.09 16.11
CA ASP A 76 14.01 19.62 15.30
C ASP A 76 14.02 18.08 15.30
N ILE A 77 13.00 17.47 15.92
CA ILE A 77 12.89 16.00 16.08
C ILE A 77 12.25 15.38 14.83
N CYS A 78 11.68 16.21 13.97
CA CYS A 78 10.93 15.81 12.81
C CYS A 78 11.24 16.75 11.64
N THR A 79 10.99 16.27 10.44
CA THR A 79 11.15 17.03 9.19
C THR A 79 9.79 17.40 8.62
N ARG A 80 9.74 18.35 7.68
CA ARG A 80 8.50 18.66 6.95
C ARG A 80 7.93 17.44 6.23
N ASP A 81 8.79 16.57 5.72
CA ASP A 81 8.41 15.33 5.04
C ASP A 81 7.70 14.35 6.00
N ASP A 82 8.05 14.35 7.29
CA ASP A 82 7.39 13.51 8.30
C ASP A 82 5.96 13.98 8.57
N ILE A 83 5.77 15.30 8.64
CA ILE A 83 4.45 15.93 8.78
C ILE A 83 3.59 15.61 7.56
N GLU A 84 4.15 15.78 6.36
CA GLU A 84 3.45 15.47 5.12
C GLU A 84 3.07 13.99 5.06
N TRP A 85 3.97 13.09 5.49
CA TRP A 85 3.68 11.67 5.55
C TRP A 85 2.51 11.36 6.47
N LEU A 86 2.46 11.92 7.68
CA LEU A 86 1.35 11.74 8.62
C LEU A 86 0.02 12.23 8.04
N ASN A 87 0.04 13.41 7.41
CA ASN A 87 -1.16 13.99 6.79
C ASN A 87 -1.64 13.19 5.58
N ASN A 88 -0.73 12.66 4.77
CA ASN A 88 -1.08 11.79 3.65
C ASN A 88 -1.63 10.45 4.15
N PHE A 89 -1.04 9.87 5.20
CA PHE A 89 -1.54 8.65 5.80
C PHE A 89 -2.93 8.83 6.42
N TYR A 90 -3.19 9.97 7.07
CA TYR A 90 -4.53 10.34 7.53
C TYR A 90 -5.54 10.36 6.36
N LYS A 91 -5.18 10.98 5.23
CA LYS A 91 -6.04 11.01 4.03
C LYS A 91 -6.26 9.62 3.45
N GLU A 92 -5.27 8.75 3.47
CA GLU A 92 -5.41 7.37 3.02
C GLU A 92 -6.41 6.59 3.87
N ILE A 93 -6.37 6.77 5.19
CA ILE A 93 -7.36 6.19 6.11
C ILE A 93 -8.77 6.70 5.80
N MET A 94 -8.93 8.01 5.63
CA MET A 94 -10.24 8.61 5.29
C MET A 94 -10.78 8.09 3.96
N LYS A 95 -9.91 7.85 2.98
CA LYS A 95 -10.28 7.28 1.68
C LYS A 95 -10.42 5.76 1.71
N THR A 96 -10.19 5.11 2.86
CA THR A 96 -10.15 3.64 2.97
C THR A 96 -9.14 3.02 1.98
N THR A 97 -8.06 3.74 1.67
CA THR A 97 -6.95 3.28 0.83
C THR A 97 -5.71 2.93 1.66
N ASP A 98 -5.83 2.96 2.99
CA ASP A 98 -4.76 2.60 3.92
C ASP A 98 -4.36 1.12 3.80
N PRO A 99 -3.16 0.74 4.29
CA PRO A 99 -2.66 -0.63 4.18
C PRO A 99 -3.61 -1.70 4.73
N LEU A 100 -4.25 -1.47 5.88
CA LEU A 100 -5.18 -2.46 6.46
C LEU A 100 -6.43 -2.62 5.59
N ALA A 101 -6.98 -1.54 5.06
CA ALA A 101 -8.11 -1.61 4.14
C ALA A 101 -7.76 -2.31 2.82
N ARG A 102 -6.59 -2.01 2.25
CA ARG A 102 -6.08 -2.70 1.05
C ARG A 102 -5.90 -4.19 1.30
N TYR A 103 -5.27 -4.55 2.41
CA TYR A 103 -5.06 -5.95 2.78
C TYR A 103 -6.39 -6.71 2.88
N ARG A 104 -7.42 -6.13 3.53
CA ARG A 104 -8.75 -6.75 3.63
C ARG A 104 -9.36 -7.01 2.24
N ARG A 105 -9.29 -6.04 1.33
CA ARG A 105 -9.82 -6.17 -0.04
C ARG A 105 -9.09 -7.23 -0.87
N GLU A 106 -7.77 -7.24 -0.80
CA GLU A 106 -6.97 -8.16 -1.61
C GLU A 106 -7.07 -9.59 -1.07
N LYS A 107 -7.10 -9.77 0.25
CA LYS A 107 -7.26 -11.09 0.87
C LYS A 107 -8.65 -11.69 0.61
N SER A 108 -9.72 -10.89 0.63
CA SER A 108 -11.05 -11.39 0.26
C SER A 108 -11.12 -11.78 -1.22
N SER A 109 -10.47 -11.01 -2.08
CA SER A 109 -10.41 -11.31 -3.52
C SER A 109 -9.62 -12.60 -3.80
N TYR A 110 -8.49 -12.80 -3.12
CA TYR A 110 -7.70 -14.02 -3.24
C TYR A 110 -8.48 -15.26 -2.78
N LYS A 111 -9.16 -15.18 -1.62
CA LYS A 111 -10.01 -16.27 -1.12
C LYS A 111 -11.14 -16.63 -2.10
N ALA A 112 -11.84 -15.63 -2.64
CA ALA A 112 -12.90 -15.87 -3.61
C ALA A 112 -12.39 -16.60 -4.87
N VAL A 113 -11.19 -16.26 -5.36
CA VAL A 113 -10.56 -16.96 -6.48
C VAL A 113 -10.17 -18.40 -6.11
N GLU A 114 -9.68 -18.61 -4.89
CA GLU A 114 -9.27 -19.92 -4.39
C GLU A 114 -10.48 -20.86 -4.19
N ASP A 115 -11.58 -20.36 -3.61
CA ASP A 115 -12.81 -21.12 -3.41
C ASP A 115 -13.43 -21.53 -4.76
N VAL A 116 -13.49 -20.60 -5.74
CA VAL A 116 -13.94 -20.90 -7.11
C VAL A 116 -13.05 -21.95 -7.78
N LYS A 117 -11.73 -21.88 -7.55
CA LYS A 117 -10.79 -22.87 -8.06
C LYS A 117 -11.01 -24.24 -7.42
N TYR A 118 -11.26 -24.31 -6.12
CA TYR A 118 -11.53 -25.56 -5.39
C TYR A 118 -12.83 -26.22 -5.85
N ILE A 119 -13.93 -25.47 -5.94
CA ILE A 119 -15.23 -25.96 -6.44
C ILE A 119 -15.06 -26.60 -7.83
N ARG A 120 -14.28 -25.95 -8.71
CA ARG A 120 -13.99 -26.47 -10.06
C ARG A 120 -13.25 -27.83 -10.05
N TYR A 121 -12.39 -28.08 -9.06
CA TYR A 121 -11.68 -29.37 -8.98
C TYR A 121 -12.53 -30.48 -8.39
N THR A 122 -13.46 -30.15 -7.48
CA THR A 122 -14.31 -31.16 -6.83
C THR A 122 -15.48 -31.61 -7.69
N GLU A 123 -15.94 -30.78 -8.63
CA GLU A 123 -17.04 -31.11 -9.54
C GLU A 123 -16.59 -31.69 -10.90
N GLY A 124 -15.28 -31.72 -11.18
CA GLY A 124 -14.71 -32.12 -12.48
C GLY A 124 -13.84 -33.37 -12.43
N GLY A 125 -14.46 -34.54 -12.19
CA GLY A 125 -13.86 -35.82 -12.57
C GLY A 125 -14.04 -36.07 -14.07
N GLU A 126 -12.93 -36.08 -14.80
CA GLU A 126 -12.76 -36.41 -16.23
C GLU A 126 -13.16 -35.33 -17.26
N GLY A 127 -12.16 -34.82 -18.00
CA GLY A 127 -12.37 -34.10 -19.26
C GLY A 127 -11.61 -32.77 -19.37
N GLU A 128 -10.44 -32.82 -19.99
CA GLU A 128 -9.67 -31.65 -20.43
C GLU A 128 -10.35 -31.00 -21.66
N GLN A 129 -10.63 -29.69 -21.60
CA GLN A 129 -10.27 -28.66 -22.60
C GLN A 129 -11.02 -27.34 -22.33
N LEU A 130 -10.23 -26.28 -22.14
CA LEU A 130 -10.68 -24.94 -21.83
C LEU A 130 -11.38 -24.28 -23.03
N GLN A 131 -12.69 -24.08 -22.94
CA GLN A 131 -13.39 -23.02 -23.68
C GLN A 131 -13.98 -22.03 -22.69
N TYR A 132 -13.33 -20.88 -22.52
CA TYR A 132 -13.93 -19.74 -21.84
C TYR A 132 -14.88 -19.03 -22.81
N GLN A 133 -16.17 -19.38 -22.75
CA GLN A 133 -17.24 -18.55 -23.31
C GLN A 133 -18.24 -18.13 -22.22
N ASN A 134 -18.14 -16.85 -21.88
CA ASN A 134 -19.17 -15.88 -21.49
C ASN A 134 -20.34 -16.31 -20.58
N VAL A 135 -20.39 -15.76 -19.35
CA VAL A 135 -21.65 -15.27 -18.77
C VAL A 135 -21.42 -13.83 -18.28
N ASN A 136 -22.23 -12.95 -18.84
CA ASN A 136 -22.18 -11.51 -18.75
C ASN A 136 -22.85 -11.02 -17.45
N SER A 137 -22.09 -10.36 -16.57
CA SER A 137 -22.61 -9.41 -15.58
C SER A 137 -21.83 -8.09 -15.74
N LYS A 138 -22.51 -7.08 -16.30
CA LYS A 138 -22.13 -5.65 -16.35
C LYS A 138 -21.54 -5.18 -15.01
N SER A 139 -20.55 -4.29 -14.88
CA SER A 139 -19.69 -3.51 -15.78
C SER A 139 -18.68 -2.78 -14.87
N ASP A 140 -17.37 -2.97 -15.05
CA ASP A 140 -16.37 -1.89 -14.99
C ASP A 140 -15.09 -2.36 -15.69
N ASP A 141 -14.99 -1.95 -16.94
CA ASP A 141 -14.08 -2.32 -18.00
C ASP A 141 -12.98 -1.27 -18.10
N GLY A 142 -11.77 -1.59 -17.61
CA GLY A 142 -10.66 -0.64 -17.78
C GLY A 142 -9.25 -1.08 -17.40
N GLU A 143 -9.07 -2.10 -16.56
CA GLU A 143 -7.75 -2.42 -16.01
C GLU A 143 -6.92 -3.32 -16.95
N GLY A 144 -7.53 -4.37 -17.53
CA GLY A 144 -6.82 -5.35 -18.37
C GLY A 144 -6.29 -4.79 -19.69
N LEU A 145 -7.06 -3.89 -20.32
CA LEU A 145 -6.65 -3.25 -21.58
C LEU A 145 -5.57 -2.18 -21.35
N ARG A 146 -5.56 -1.53 -20.17
CA ARG A 146 -4.52 -0.59 -19.77
C ARG A 146 -3.18 -1.27 -19.55
N LEU A 147 -3.17 -2.42 -18.88
CA LEU A 147 -1.94 -3.19 -18.67
C LEU A 147 -1.35 -3.73 -19.98
N LEU A 148 -2.18 -4.24 -20.90
CA LEU A 148 -1.72 -4.66 -22.23
C LEU A 148 -1.15 -3.49 -23.04
N ASN A 149 -1.81 -2.33 -23.03
CA ASN A 149 -1.30 -1.15 -23.71
C ASN A 149 0.01 -0.63 -23.10
N ILE A 150 0.19 -0.77 -21.78
CA ILE A 150 1.45 -0.41 -21.10
C ILE A 150 2.56 -1.39 -21.51
N ILE A 151 2.30 -2.71 -21.48
CA ILE A 151 3.28 -3.74 -21.86
C ILE A 151 3.68 -3.58 -23.33
N LEU A 152 2.71 -3.34 -24.23
CA LEU A 152 2.98 -3.13 -25.65
C LEU A 152 3.85 -1.88 -25.89
N LYS A 153 3.60 -0.79 -25.16
CA LYS A 153 4.45 0.42 -25.21
C LYS A 153 5.88 0.14 -24.74
N PHE A 154 6.07 -0.65 -23.68
CA PHE A 154 7.41 -1.03 -23.22
C PHE A 154 8.18 -1.87 -24.24
N LEU A 155 7.52 -2.83 -24.90
CA LEU A 155 8.16 -3.66 -25.93
C LEU A 155 8.60 -2.84 -27.15
N ILE A 156 7.78 -1.88 -27.59
CA ILE A 156 8.13 -0.98 -28.70
C ILE A 156 9.33 -0.10 -28.33
N ILE A 157 9.35 0.48 -27.12
CA ILE A 157 10.46 1.32 -26.66
C ILE A 157 11.76 0.51 -26.54
N MET A 158 11.69 -0.72 -26.01
CA MET A 158 12.85 -1.61 -25.90
C MET A 158 13.42 -1.98 -27.28
N GLY A 159 12.55 -2.28 -28.25
CA GLY A 159 12.95 -2.60 -29.62
C GLY A 159 13.64 -1.44 -30.34
N ILE A 160 13.12 -0.20 -30.19
CA ILE A 160 13.75 1.00 -30.76
C ILE A 160 15.13 1.24 -30.16
N ASN A 161 15.30 1.11 -28.84
CA ASN A 161 16.60 1.25 -28.20
C ASN A 161 17.61 0.23 -28.72
N LEU A 162 17.21 -1.04 -28.88
CA LEU A 162 18.08 -2.08 -29.43
C LEU A 162 18.48 -1.79 -30.88
N ALA A 163 17.55 -1.33 -31.72
CA ALA A 163 17.82 -0.96 -33.11
C ALA A 163 18.77 0.23 -33.23
N VAL A 164 18.62 1.25 -32.36
CA VAL A 164 19.53 2.41 -32.31
C VAL A 164 20.94 1.98 -31.91
N VAL A 165 21.07 1.10 -30.90
CA VAL A 165 22.38 0.57 -30.49
C VAL A 165 23.04 -0.21 -31.63
N LEU A 166 22.30 -1.07 -32.31
CA LEU A 166 22.82 -1.82 -33.47
C LEU A 166 23.23 -0.90 -34.63
N PHE A 167 22.45 0.15 -34.91
CA PHE A 167 22.77 1.12 -35.95
C PHE A 167 24.03 1.93 -35.63
N ILE A 168 24.21 2.35 -34.37
CA ILE A 168 25.42 3.04 -33.92
C ILE A 168 26.64 2.10 -34.03
N MET A 169 26.50 0.82 -33.65
CA MET A 169 27.57 -0.17 -33.78
C MET A 169 27.97 -0.42 -35.24
N LEU A 170 27.01 -0.38 -36.17
CA LEU A 170 27.27 -0.50 -37.61
C LEU A 170 27.92 0.75 -38.22
N MET A 171 27.67 1.94 -37.68
CA MET A 171 28.30 3.19 -38.17
C MET A 171 29.72 3.40 -37.64
N ILE A 172 30.09 2.75 -36.54
CA ILE A 172 31.43 2.82 -35.94
C ILE A 172 32.38 1.76 -36.53
N SER A 173 31.84 0.70 -37.16
CA SER A 173 32.59 -0.37 -37.82
C SER A 173 32.87 -0.06 -39.29
#